data_AF-A0A7W6X4P5-F1
#
_entry.id   AF-A0A7W6X4P5-F1
#
_cell.length_a   1.000
_cell.length_b   1.000
_cell.length_c   1.000
_cell.angle_alpha   90.00
_cell.angle_beta   90.00
_cell.angle_gamma   90.00
#
_symmetry.space_group_name_H-M   'P 1'
#
loop_
_entity.id
_entity.type
_entity.pdbx_description
1 polymer ?
#
loop_
_entity_poly.entity_id
_entity_poly.type
_entity_poly.pdbx_seq_one_letter_code
_entity_poly.pdbx_strand_id
1 'polypeptide(L)'
;MLQLAQDSRARDVIADMVATTGYAPAVRAGPYAIAASQARYMVERGDWQGAAALKAEPSRFAYVDAITCFARALGAARSGNAAAATADIAKLAELRDKLQRDKDAYWAEIVGIQRQAATAWQLNAQGKQAEALEAMRLGFEARGSSGQNWIAIKST
;
A
#
# COMPACT_ATOMS: atom_id res chain seq x y z
N MET A 1 27.85 -10.34 7.48
CA MET A 1 27.73 -8.89 7.73
C MET A 1 27.83 -8.12 6.40
N LEU A 2 26.83 -8.30 5.54
CA LEU A 2 26.67 -7.59 4.25
C LEU A 2 25.36 -6.78 4.16
N GLN A 3 24.47 -6.92 5.15
CA GLN A 3 23.13 -6.35 5.14
C GLN A 3 23.13 -4.83 5.38
N LEU A 4 23.97 -4.32 6.29
CA LEU A 4 24.06 -2.87 6.58
C LEU A 4 24.61 -2.02 5.41
N ALA A 5 25.52 -2.57 4.61
CA ALA A 5 26.08 -1.88 3.44
C ALA A 5 25.10 -1.87 2.24
N GLN A 6 24.19 -2.85 2.19
CA GLN A 6 23.09 -2.87 1.24
C GLN A 6 21.98 -1.91 1.69
N ASP A 7 21.71 -1.82 3.00
CA ASP A 7 20.78 -0.85 3.59
C ASP A 7 21.19 0.61 3.34
N SER A 8 22.48 0.94 3.47
CA SER A 8 22.97 2.29 3.19
C SER A 8 22.89 2.62 1.69
N ARG A 9 23.31 1.70 0.83
CA ARG A 9 23.19 1.87 -0.63
C ARG A 9 21.75 2.00 -1.11
N ALA A 10 20.83 1.21 -0.57
CA ALA A 10 19.41 1.31 -0.91
C ALA A 10 18.82 2.66 -0.47
N ARG A 11 19.25 3.21 0.68
CA ARG A 11 18.89 4.56 1.12
C ARG A 11 19.38 5.62 0.15
N ASP A 12 20.65 5.53 -0.25
CA ASP A 12 21.28 6.52 -1.15
C ASP A 12 20.60 6.50 -2.52
N VAL A 13 20.32 5.30 -3.07
CA VAL A 13 19.56 5.16 -4.33
C VAL A 13 18.16 5.76 -4.21
N ILE A 14 17.46 5.56 -3.09
CA ILE A 14 16.13 6.17 -2.88
C ILE A 14 16.24 7.69 -2.77
N ALA A 15 17.26 8.20 -2.06
CA ALA A 15 17.51 9.63 -1.95
C ALA A 15 17.78 10.26 -3.34
N ASP A 16 18.59 9.59 -4.16
CA ASP A 16 18.88 10.00 -5.54
C ASP A 16 17.62 9.94 -6.42
N MET A 17 16.79 8.91 -6.28
CA MET A 17 15.50 8.81 -7.00
C MET A 17 14.54 9.95 -6.65
N VAL A 18 14.51 10.36 -5.37
CA VAL A 18 13.69 11.49 -4.89
C VAL A 18 14.27 12.84 -5.34
N ALA A 19 15.60 12.97 -5.34
CA ALA A 19 16.30 14.19 -5.74
C ALA A 19 16.34 14.39 -7.27
N THR A 20 16.13 13.32 -8.04
CA THR A 20 16.08 13.38 -9.50
C THR A 20 14.87 14.20 -9.95
N THR A 21 15.15 15.38 -10.52
CA THR A 21 14.15 16.26 -11.14
C THR A 21 14.14 16.05 -12.66
N GLY A 22 13.01 16.31 -13.33
CA GLY A 22 12.91 16.22 -14.79
C GLY A 22 12.25 14.95 -15.34
N TYR A 23 11.83 14.00 -14.49
CA TYR A 23 10.85 13.00 -14.94
C TYR A 23 9.51 13.69 -15.15
N ALA A 24 8.79 13.36 -16.24
CA ALA A 24 7.44 13.87 -16.43
C ALA A 24 6.56 13.32 -15.30
N PRO A 25 5.98 14.15 -14.40
CA PRO A 25 5.07 13.68 -13.35
C PRO A 25 3.82 13.02 -13.93
N ALA A 26 3.58 13.29 -15.22
CA ALA A 26 2.57 12.65 -16.05
C ALA A 26 2.93 11.21 -16.49
N VAL A 27 4.12 10.69 -16.21
CA VAL A 27 4.53 9.34 -16.58
C VAL A 27 4.57 8.48 -15.32
N ARG A 28 3.77 7.42 -15.34
CA ARG A 28 3.51 6.50 -14.23
C ARG A 28 4.77 6.00 -13.51
N ALA A 29 5.83 5.71 -14.27
CA ALA A 29 7.00 5.01 -13.77
C ALA A 29 7.73 5.75 -12.63
N GLY A 30 7.87 7.08 -12.70
CA GLY A 30 8.60 7.86 -11.70
C GLY A 30 7.93 7.88 -10.33
N PRO A 31 6.70 8.41 -10.19
CA PRO A 31 5.99 8.46 -8.92
C PRO A 31 5.76 7.08 -8.28
N TYR A 32 5.45 6.07 -9.10
CA TYR A 32 5.28 4.71 -8.62
C TYR A 32 6.58 4.14 -8.04
N ALA A 33 7.71 4.28 -8.76
CA ALA A 33 8.99 3.76 -8.32
C ALA A 33 9.44 4.42 -7.01
N ILE A 34 9.25 5.73 -6.85
CA ILE A 34 9.57 6.43 -5.60
C ILE A 34 8.74 5.89 -4.44
N ALA A 35 7.41 5.87 -4.56
CA ALA A 35 6.52 5.41 -3.49
C ALA A 35 6.78 3.95 -3.11
N ALA A 36 6.93 3.07 -4.12
CA ALA A 36 7.21 1.66 -3.90
C ALA A 36 8.57 1.42 -3.25
N SER A 37 9.62 2.10 -3.69
CA SER A 37 10.96 1.94 -3.14
C SER A 37 11.03 2.42 -1.69
N GLN A 38 10.44 3.58 -1.37
CA GLN A 38 10.38 4.09 0.01
C GLN A 38 9.59 3.14 0.93
N ALA A 39 8.43 2.67 0.48
CA ALA A 39 7.60 1.75 1.25
C ALA A 39 8.34 0.43 1.53
N ARG A 40 8.94 -0.19 0.51
CA ARG A 40 9.69 -1.44 0.65
C ARG A 40 10.89 -1.29 1.58
N TYR A 41 11.66 -0.21 1.42
CA TYR A 41 12.84 0.02 2.24
C TYR A 41 12.54 0.04 3.74
N MET A 42 11.46 0.70 4.15
CA MET A 42 11.08 0.75 5.56
C MET A 42 10.50 -0.59 6.04
N VAL A 43 9.59 -1.18 5.25
CA VAL A 43 8.88 -2.41 5.63
C VAL A 43 9.80 -3.63 5.70
N GLU A 44 10.69 -3.82 4.74
CA GLU A 44 11.59 -4.99 4.67
C GLU A 44 12.62 -5.00 5.80
N ARG A 45 13.00 -3.82 6.29
CA ARG A 45 13.93 -3.66 7.42
C ARG A 45 13.24 -3.69 8.78
N GLY A 46 11.90 -3.76 8.79
CA GLY A 46 11.10 -3.66 10.00
C GLY A 46 11.19 -2.30 10.67
N ASP A 47 11.52 -1.24 9.92
CA ASP A 47 11.46 0.15 10.40
C ASP A 47 10.00 0.63 10.38
N TRP A 48 9.21 0.11 11.32
CA TRP A 48 7.78 0.38 11.41
C TRP A 48 7.48 1.84 11.72
N GLN A 49 8.35 2.50 12.49
CA GLN A 49 8.24 3.93 12.77
C GLN A 49 8.54 4.76 11.53
N GLY A 50 9.60 4.43 10.78
CA GLY A 50 9.92 5.05 9.49
C GLY A 50 8.81 4.86 8.45
N ALA A 51 8.22 3.66 8.37
CA ALA A 51 7.08 3.37 7.52
C ALA A 51 5.85 4.23 7.89
N ALA A 52 5.55 4.37 9.18
CA ALA A 52 4.46 5.22 9.67
C ALA A 52 4.69 6.72 9.39
N ALA A 53 5.94 7.16 9.33
CA ALA A 53 6.33 8.54 9.12
C ALA A 53 6.49 8.94 7.64
N LEU A 54 6.27 8.02 6.68
CA LEU A 54 6.37 8.33 5.25
C LEU A 54 5.45 9.50 4.88
N LYS A 55 5.98 10.44 4.09
CA LYS A 55 5.21 11.59 3.62
C LYS A 55 4.32 11.17 2.47
N ALA A 56 3.01 11.33 2.63
CA ALA A 56 2.06 11.15 1.55
C ALA A 56 2.11 12.37 0.62
N GLU A 57 2.70 12.20 -0.55
CA GLU A 57 2.68 13.20 -1.62
C GLU A 57 1.59 12.82 -2.63
N PRO A 58 0.53 13.62 -2.80
CA PRO A 58 -0.56 13.30 -3.70
C PRO A 58 -0.09 13.09 -5.15
N SER A 59 -0.45 11.95 -5.71
CA SER A 59 -0.20 11.58 -7.09
C SER A 59 -1.47 11.70 -7.91
N ARG A 60 -1.32 11.98 -9.20
CA ARG A 60 -2.43 11.87 -10.15
C ARG A 60 -2.94 10.42 -10.28
N PHE A 61 -2.13 9.45 -9.87
CA PHE A 61 -2.43 8.02 -9.93
C PHE A 61 -2.83 7.50 -8.53
N ALA A 62 -4.11 7.20 -8.33
CA ALA A 62 -4.64 6.82 -7.01
C ALA A 62 -3.98 5.58 -6.39
N TYR A 63 -3.53 4.62 -7.20
CA TYR A 63 -2.80 3.45 -6.69
C TYR A 63 -1.38 3.77 -6.20
N VAL A 64 -0.77 4.87 -6.66
CA VAL A 64 0.53 5.34 -6.14
C VAL A 64 0.34 5.87 -4.72
N ASP A 65 -0.70 6.67 -4.49
CA ASP A 65 -1.05 7.16 -3.15
C ASP A 65 -1.32 5.99 -2.19
N ALA A 66 -2.00 4.95 -2.70
CA ALA A 66 -2.36 3.78 -1.90
C ALA A 66 -1.13 3.02 -1.38
N ILE A 67 -0.01 2.98 -2.11
CA ILE A 67 1.23 2.35 -1.65
C ILE A 67 1.73 3.01 -0.37
N THR A 68 1.79 4.34 -0.36
CA THR A 68 2.26 5.10 0.80
C THR A 68 1.29 4.99 1.97
N CYS A 69 -0.02 5.10 1.72
CA CYS A 69 -1.04 4.91 2.77
C CYS A 69 -0.96 3.51 3.40
N PHE A 70 -0.82 2.47 2.58
CA PHE A 70 -0.67 1.11 3.07
C PHE A 70 0.57 0.93 3.96
N ALA A 71 1.73 1.45 3.52
CA ALA A 71 2.96 1.37 4.30
C ALA A 71 2.83 2.10 5.65
N ARG A 72 2.21 3.29 5.65
CA ARG A 72 1.95 4.06 6.88
C ARG A 72 1.03 3.34 7.85
N ALA A 73 -0.10 2.80 7.35
CA ALA A 73 -1.03 2.04 8.17
C ALA A 73 -0.40 0.79 8.77
N LEU A 74 0.39 0.05 7.97
CA LEU A 74 1.13 -1.12 8.43
C LEU A 74 2.17 -0.73 9.49
N GLY A 75 2.97 0.31 9.25
CA GLY A 75 3.96 0.83 10.19
C GLY A 75 3.33 1.26 11.52
N ALA A 76 2.22 1.99 11.47
CA ALA A 76 1.47 2.41 12.66
C ALA A 76 0.97 1.21 13.48
N ALA A 77 0.34 0.23 12.84
CA ALA A 77 -0.11 -0.98 13.50
C ALA A 77 1.05 -1.80 14.11
N ARG A 78 2.13 -1.98 13.36
CA ARG A 78 3.30 -2.79 13.77
C ARG A 78 4.19 -2.11 14.82
N SER A 79 4.11 -0.79 14.96
CA SER A 79 4.81 0.00 15.99
C SER A 79 4.02 0.15 17.30
N GLY A 80 2.84 -0.47 17.40
CA GLY A 80 1.99 -0.40 18.59
C GLY A 80 1.05 0.80 18.64
N ASN A 81 1.04 1.66 17.61
CA ASN A 81 0.08 2.76 17.49
C ASN A 81 -1.04 2.41 16.50
N ALA A 82 -1.86 1.43 16.86
CA ALA A 82 -2.95 0.95 16.01
C ALA A 82 -3.96 2.05 15.65
N ALA A 83 -4.16 3.04 16.52
CA ALA A 83 -5.09 4.15 16.28
C ALA A 83 -4.65 5.02 15.10
N ALA A 84 -3.34 5.25 14.93
CA ALA A 84 -2.78 6.03 13.84
C ALA A 84 -2.98 5.40 12.45
N ALA A 85 -3.25 4.08 12.37
CA ALA A 85 -3.53 3.41 11.10
C ALA A 85 -4.90 3.78 10.50
N THR A 86 -5.84 4.29 11.32
CA THR A 86 -7.24 4.51 10.92
C THR A 86 -7.37 5.47 9.73
N ALA A 87 -6.64 6.59 9.75
CA ALA A 87 -6.74 7.61 8.71
C ALA A 87 -6.25 7.07 7.35
N ASP A 88 -5.15 6.33 7.34
CA ASP A 88 -4.61 5.73 6.12
C ASP A 88 -5.49 4.58 5.60
N ILE A 89 -6.11 3.79 6.48
CA ILE A 89 -7.11 2.77 6.10
C ILE A 89 -8.35 3.42 5.44
N ALA A 90 -8.85 4.51 6.01
CA ALA A 90 -9.95 5.27 5.42
C ALA A 90 -9.54 5.83 4.05
N LYS A 91 -8.31 6.34 3.94
CA LYS A 91 -7.79 6.83 2.65
C LYS A 91 -7.68 5.75 1.59
N LEU A 92 -7.27 4.53 1.97
CA LEU A 92 -7.27 3.38 1.06
C LEU A 92 -8.68 3.05 0.55
N ALA A 93 -9.72 3.20 1.37
CA ALA A 93 -11.11 3.04 0.92
C ALA A 93 -11.49 4.09 -0.14
N GLU A 94 -11.20 5.36 0.11
CA GLU A 94 -11.46 6.44 -0.85
C GLU A 94 -10.74 6.23 -2.18
N LEU A 95 -9.47 5.82 -2.14
CA LEU A 95 -8.65 5.59 -3.32
C LEU A 95 -9.18 4.39 -4.12
N ARG A 96 -9.60 3.31 -3.45
CA ARG A 96 -10.27 2.18 -4.08
C ARG A 96 -11.56 2.61 -4.78
N ASP A 97 -12.41 3.39 -4.12
CA ASP A 97 -13.69 3.83 -4.69
C ASP A 97 -13.49 4.81 -5.86
N LYS A 98 -12.44 5.62 -5.81
CA LYS A 98 -12.02 6.43 -6.97
C LYS A 98 -11.61 5.56 -8.14
N LEU A 99 -10.75 4.57 -7.93
CA LEU A 99 -10.31 3.65 -8.99
C LEU A 99 -11.48 2.88 -9.62
N GLN A 100 -12.50 2.52 -8.83
CA GLN A 100 -13.72 1.92 -9.36
C GLN A 100 -14.52 2.87 -10.25
N ARG A 101 -14.70 4.12 -9.83
CA ARG A 101 -15.37 5.15 -10.64
C ARG A 101 -14.61 5.41 -11.95
N ASP A 102 -13.29 5.36 -11.89
CA ASP A 102 -12.40 5.49 -13.04
C ASP A 102 -12.32 4.20 -13.90
N LYS A 103 -13.08 3.15 -13.54
CA LYS A 103 -13.13 1.83 -14.20
C LYS A 103 -11.79 1.08 -14.24
N ASP A 104 -10.89 1.39 -13.30
CA ASP A 104 -9.62 0.71 -13.11
C ASP A 104 -9.78 -0.46 -12.11
N ALA A 105 -10.47 -1.51 -12.57
CA ALA A 105 -10.84 -2.66 -11.72
C ALA A 105 -9.63 -3.36 -11.10
N TYR A 106 -8.53 -3.48 -11.85
CA TYR A 106 -7.31 -4.12 -11.40
C TYR A 106 -6.69 -3.40 -10.19
N TRP A 107 -6.53 -2.08 -10.28
CA TRP A 107 -5.97 -1.33 -9.17
C TRP A 107 -6.97 -1.15 -8.03
N ALA A 108 -8.26 -1.03 -8.32
CA ALA A 108 -9.29 -1.00 -7.28
C ALA A 108 -9.27 -2.27 -6.41
N GLU A 109 -9.06 -3.44 -7.02
CA GLU A 109 -8.90 -4.70 -6.32
C GLU A 109 -7.63 -4.71 -5.45
N ILE A 110 -6.47 -4.35 -6.01
CA ILE A 110 -5.21 -4.31 -5.27
C ILE A 110 -5.31 -3.39 -4.05
N VAL A 111 -5.90 -2.20 -4.20
CA VAL A 111 -6.07 -1.25 -3.09
C VAL A 111 -7.08 -1.79 -2.07
N GLY A 112 -8.11 -2.52 -2.50
CA GLY A 112 -9.02 -3.23 -1.60
C GLY A 112 -8.30 -4.25 -0.72
N ILE A 113 -7.41 -5.05 -1.30
CA ILE A 113 -6.59 -6.04 -0.59
C ILE A 113 -5.64 -5.35 0.40
N GLN A 114 -4.97 -4.26 -0.02
CA GLN A 114 -4.11 -3.46 0.85
C GLN A 114 -4.88 -2.92 2.07
N ARG A 115 -6.10 -2.40 1.84
CA ARG A 115 -6.97 -1.92 2.92
C ARG A 115 -7.30 -3.03 3.91
N GLN A 116 -7.73 -4.20 3.42
CA GLN A 116 -8.08 -5.35 4.26
C GLN A 116 -6.88 -5.85 5.07
N ALA A 117 -5.70 -5.94 4.45
CA ALA A 117 -4.47 -6.29 5.15
C ALA A 117 -4.11 -5.26 6.25
N ALA A 118 -4.20 -3.96 5.95
CA ALA A 118 -3.94 -2.91 6.94
C ALA A 118 -4.94 -2.95 8.11
N THR A 119 -6.22 -3.18 7.83
CA THR A 119 -7.26 -3.39 8.85
C THR A 119 -6.96 -4.60 9.73
N ALA A 120 -6.55 -5.73 9.13
CA ALA A 120 -6.17 -6.91 9.90
C ALA A 120 -5.00 -6.63 10.86
N TRP A 121 -3.97 -5.93 10.38
CA TRP A 121 -2.84 -5.54 11.23
C TRP A 121 -3.25 -4.59 12.36
N GLN A 122 -4.13 -3.62 12.09
CA GLN A 122 -4.69 -2.73 13.10
C GLN A 122 -5.45 -3.52 14.18
N LEU A 123 -6.35 -4.42 13.77
CA LEU A 123 -7.16 -5.24 14.68
C LEU A 123 -6.27 -6.17 15.53
N ASN A 124 -5.28 -6.80 14.91
CA ASN A 124 -4.31 -7.63 15.61
C ASN A 124 -3.55 -6.83 16.68
N ALA A 125 -3.11 -5.60 16.36
CA ALA A 125 -2.43 -4.72 17.32
C ALA A 125 -3.36 -4.24 18.45
N GLN A 126 -4.69 -4.27 18.26
CA GLN A 126 -5.69 -3.99 19.29
C GLN A 126 -6.07 -5.25 20.12
N GLY A 127 -5.45 -6.40 19.86
CA GLY A 127 -5.79 -7.67 20.52
C GLY A 127 -7.03 -8.38 19.97
N LYS A 128 -7.62 -7.87 18.87
CA LYS A 128 -8.84 -8.40 18.26
C LYS A 128 -8.54 -9.47 17.21
N GLN A 129 -7.98 -10.59 17.66
CA GLN A 129 -7.43 -11.64 16.79
C GLN A 129 -8.44 -12.25 15.82
N ALA A 130 -9.66 -12.54 16.29
CA ALA A 130 -10.71 -13.13 15.46
C ALA A 130 -11.15 -12.17 14.33
N GLU A 131 -11.32 -10.89 14.64
CA GLU A 131 -11.67 -9.86 13.66
C GLU A 131 -10.53 -9.64 12.65
N ALA A 132 -9.26 -9.72 13.10
CA ALA A 132 -8.09 -9.61 12.24
C ALA A 132 -8.02 -10.74 11.20
N LEU A 133 -8.29 -11.97 11.62
CA LEU A 133 -8.31 -13.14 10.72
C LEU A 133 -9.41 -13.01 9.67
N GLU A 134 -10.61 -12.56 10.06
CA GLU A 134 -11.70 -12.35 9.10
C GLU A 134 -11.36 -11.24 8.10
N ALA A 135 -10.75 -10.14 8.57
CA ALA A 135 -10.29 -9.06 7.69
C ALA A 135 -9.27 -9.56 6.65
N MET A 136 -8.33 -10.42 7.04
CA MET A 136 -7.40 -11.07 6.10
C MET A 136 -8.14 -11.98 5.11
N ARG A 137 -9.07 -12.81 5.58
CA ARG A 137 -9.84 -13.75 4.77
C ARG A 137 -10.62 -13.03 3.66
N LEU A 138 -11.32 -11.97 4.00
CA LEU A 138 -12.07 -11.15 3.05
C LEU A 138 -11.17 -10.53 1.96
N GLY A 139 -9.90 -10.26 2.27
CA GLY A 139 -8.94 -9.79 1.26
C GLY A 139 -8.45 -10.87 0.30
N PHE A 140 -8.32 -12.10 0.77
CA PHE A 140 -8.01 -13.22 -0.11
C PHE A 140 -9.20 -13.63 -0.98
N GLU A 141 -10.43 -13.60 -0.46
CA GLU A 141 -11.65 -13.90 -1.23
C GLU A 141 -11.91 -12.88 -2.35
N ALA A 142 -11.66 -11.59 -2.09
CA ALA A 142 -11.75 -10.54 -3.11
C ALA A 142 -10.82 -10.80 -4.32
N ARG A 143 -9.65 -11.43 -4.09
CA ARG A 143 -8.73 -11.83 -5.16
C ARG A 143 -9.25 -13.03 -5.96
N GLY A 144 -9.92 -13.97 -5.30
CA GLY A 144 -10.43 -15.20 -5.92
C GLY A 144 -11.64 -14.99 -6.83
N SER A 145 -12.50 -14.01 -6.51
CA SER A 145 -13.72 -13.72 -7.29
C SER A 145 -13.45 -12.97 -8.61
N SER A 146 -12.36 -12.20 -8.69
CA SER A 146 -11.93 -11.52 -9.92
C SER A 146 -11.43 -12.44 -11.03
N GLY A 147 -11.11 -13.71 -10.73
CA GLY A 147 -10.68 -14.70 -11.72
C GLY A 147 -11.81 -15.36 -12.52
N GLN A 148 -13.06 -15.29 -12.04
CA GLN A 148 -14.18 -16.06 -12.62
C GLN A 148 -15.13 -15.22 -13.50
N ASN A 149 -15.09 -13.89 -13.41
CA ASN A 149 -16.13 -13.06 -14.05
C ASN A 149 -15.84 -12.65 -15.51
N TRP A 150 -14.73 -13.11 -16.12
CA TRP A 150 -14.41 -12.80 -17.52
C TRP A 150 -14.92 -13.85 -18.52
N ILE A 151 -15.30 -15.04 -18.04
CA ILE A 151 -15.74 -16.16 -18.89
C ILE A 151 -17.25 -16.08 -19.22
N ALA A 152 -18.03 -15.27 -18.49
CA ALA A 152 -19.48 -15.21 -18.66
C ALA A 152 -19.99 -14.17 -19.68
N ILE A 153 -19.13 -13.36 -20.33
CA ILE A 153 -19.55 -12.23 -21.19
C ILE A 153 -19.15 -12.42 -22.66
N LYS A 154 -19.09 -13.67 -23.16
CA LYS A 154 -18.95 -13.93 -24.60
C LYS A 154 -19.91 -15.03 -25.09
N SER A 155 -21.21 -14.80 -24.96
CA SER A 155 -22.20 -15.49 -25.80
C SER A 155 -23.41 -14.57 -26.05
N THR A 156 -23.31 -13.72 -27.06
CA THR A 156 -24.39 -13.17 -27.92
C THR A 156 -23.72 -12.43 -29.06
#